data_AF-G9ELG8-F1
#
_entry.id   AF-G9ELG8-F1
#
_cell.length_a   1.000
_cell.length_b   1.000
_cell.length_c   1.000
_cell.angle_alpha   90.00
_cell.angle_beta   90.00
_cell.angle_gamma   90.00
#
_symmetry.space_group_name_H-M   'P 1'
#
loop_
_entity.id
_entity.type
_entity.pdbx_description
1 polymer ?
#
loop_
_entity_poly.entity_id
_entity_poly.type
_entity_poly.pdbx_seq_one_letter_code
_entity_poly.pdbx_strand_id
1 'polypeptide(L)'
;MRNKLTKALCIIAVSNPVHANYVGVVGDVVGRDLAYPGAGWAGHTGVATAPHYLMRPTLVLQAMSDAPHIQEVSIDNFKSQSTYWGSRGGRIPFDYKFGRWIVANRVVQQYYACPAYSYTWQWKDGTITADNKPVTCALFRCDTIVNWAYAFGNYSLPTYNTVWTTPAGVYNSFPLNTDLLIPERYKDHPVMQVTTNDTVDWVSESNLKELNADLFYQLLQNTPDITRDQINRLWKLFASNEVGDQVKVLFYNYLVAQDMSDLTDDIIQRAKTEHGVARHQLLLMLQTIYQGKWNDKNASETQSIINYFKELQHEELDKEDAGIIFRAMATLAPQDMRKDNLNLIHIDKIHVDIFRLKSDPENELSYVKDIIANLDDPSDSLLRTASYKYLTELLINSDLKLFSDAGKELFRTYLVQKKMIDHTQSMLYTSAYVEFKAVLNAKSLNDIPGLTTSYMKSLDEDTRQVTPYGFSDFTKNKLNFMSKL
;
A
#
# COMPACT_ATOMS: atom_id res chain seq x y z
N MET A 1 -12.90 -29.82 66.93
CA MET A 1 -13.83 -30.23 65.85
C MET A 1 -13.44 -29.50 64.57
N ARG A 2 -13.17 -30.28 63.52
CA ARG A 2 -13.30 -29.98 62.07
C ARG A 2 -12.82 -28.61 61.57
N ASN A 3 -11.65 -28.54 60.95
CA ASN A 3 -11.37 -28.90 59.55
C ASN A 3 -11.50 -27.72 58.57
N LYS A 4 -10.40 -27.51 57.86
CA LYS A 4 -10.29 -27.19 56.43
C LYS A 4 -10.26 -25.72 56.00
N LEU A 5 -9.08 -25.41 55.44
CA LEU A 5 -8.87 -24.63 54.22
C LEU A 5 -9.39 -23.18 54.20
N THR A 6 -8.52 -22.28 54.61
CA THR A 6 -8.32 -21.02 53.89
C THR A 6 -6.88 -21.00 53.38
N LYS A 7 -6.58 -21.94 52.46
CA LYS A 7 -5.56 -21.68 51.45
C LYS A 7 -6.08 -20.48 50.68
N ALA A 8 -5.47 -19.32 50.89
CA ALA A 8 -5.57 -18.20 49.98
C ALA A 8 -5.08 -18.72 48.62
N LEU A 9 -6.03 -19.15 47.81
CA LEU A 9 -5.85 -19.30 46.38
C LEU A 9 -5.48 -17.91 45.89
N CYS A 10 -4.18 -17.68 45.71
CA CYS A 10 -3.69 -16.85 44.61
C CYS A 10 -4.31 -17.44 43.35
N ILE A 11 -5.54 -17.02 43.05
CA ILE A 11 -6.04 -17.00 41.69
C ILE A 11 -5.16 -15.93 41.04
N ILE A 12 -3.99 -16.35 40.55
CA ILE A 12 -3.49 -15.80 39.31
C ILE A 12 -4.65 -16.07 38.37
N ALA A 13 -5.49 -15.06 38.15
CA ALA A 13 -6.37 -15.05 37.01
C ALA A 13 -5.40 -15.05 35.83
N VAL A 14 -5.05 -16.26 35.39
CA VAL A 14 -4.59 -16.46 34.02
C VAL A 14 -5.84 -16.13 33.22
N SER A 15 -6.04 -14.83 32.97
CA SER A 15 -6.93 -14.39 31.92
C SER A 15 -6.31 -14.97 30.66
N ASN A 16 -6.77 -16.16 30.27
CA ASN A 16 -6.55 -16.63 28.92
C ASN A 16 -7.00 -15.47 28.02
N PRO A 17 -6.14 -14.98 27.11
CA PRO A 17 -6.58 -14.00 26.13
C PRO A 17 -7.82 -14.56 25.45
N VAL A 18 -8.94 -13.87 25.60
CA VAL A 18 -10.21 -14.27 24.98
C VAL A 18 -10.04 -13.95 23.50
N HIS A 19 -9.48 -14.90 22.75
CA HIS A 19 -9.25 -14.81 21.32
C HIS A 19 -10.61 -14.73 20.61
N ALA A 20 -10.86 -13.65 19.88
CA ALA A 20 -11.98 -13.63 18.95
C ALA A 20 -11.54 -14.35 17.67
N ASN A 21 -12.38 -15.28 17.22
CA ASN A 21 -12.49 -15.87 15.88
C ASN A 21 -11.26 -16.44 15.16
N TYR A 22 -11.43 -17.63 14.61
CA TYR A 22 -10.53 -18.25 13.66
C TYR A 22 -10.57 -17.50 12.31
N VAL A 23 -9.42 -17.19 11.71
CA VAL A 23 -9.35 -16.64 10.34
C VAL A 23 -9.76 -17.74 9.36
N GLY A 24 -10.97 -17.63 8.80
CA GLY A 24 -11.68 -18.72 8.15
C GLY A 24 -11.23 -18.94 6.71
N VAL A 25 -11.30 -17.90 5.90
CA VAL A 25 -11.01 -17.96 4.46
C VAL A 25 -10.32 -16.70 3.96
N VAL A 26 -9.70 -16.81 2.79
CA VAL A 26 -9.08 -15.66 2.11
C VAL A 26 -10.11 -14.56 1.90
N GLY A 27 -9.65 -13.32 2.10
CA GLY A 27 -10.45 -12.12 2.05
C GLY A 27 -11.06 -11.73 3.39
N ASP A 28 -11.15 -12.61 4.38
CA ASP A 28 -11.71 -12.24 5.70
C ASP A 28 -11.04 -10.99 6.27
N VAL A 29 -11.83 -10.11 6.89
CA VAL A 29 -11.28 -8.92 7.53
C VAL A 29 -10.77 -9.31 8.90
N VAL A 30 -9.51 -9.04 9.16
CA VAL A 30 -8.91 -9.18 10.49
C VAL A 30 -8.83 -7.81 11.15
N GLY A 31 -9.05 -7.78 12.46
CA GLY A 31 -8.97 -6.60 13.28
C GLY A 31 -8.20 -6.89 14.55
N ARG A 32 -7.51 -5.90 15.09
CA ARG A 32 -6.88 -5.94 16.41
C ARG A 32 -6.86 -4.56 17.04
N ASP A 33 -6.73 -4.52 18.36
CA ASP A 33 -6.48 -3.25 19.04
C ASP A 33 -5.04 -2.80 18.76
N LEU A 34 -4.80 -1.50 18.73
CA LEU A 34 -3.41 -1.00 18.69
C LEU A 34 -2.73 -1.29 20.03
N ALA A 35 -1.53 -1.88 19.99
CA ALA A 35 -0.65 -2.01 21.15
C ALA A 35 0.06 -0.70 21.49
N TYR A 36 -0.69 0.41 21.52
CA TYR A 36 -0.22 1.72 21.92
C TYR A 36 -1.09 2.23 23.08
N PRO A 37 -0.50 2.60 24.24
CA PRO A 37 -1.27 3.06 25.39
C PRO A 37 -2.25 4.18 25.02
N GLY A 38 -3.54 4.00 25.34
CA GLY A 38 -4.59 4.98 25.05
C GLY A 38 -5.16 4.98 23.63
N ALA A 39 -4.55 4.27 22.67
CA ALA A 39 -4.99 4.23 21.27
C ALA A 39 -5.62 2.88 20.85
N GLY A 40 -5.81 1.95 21.79
CA GLY A 40 -6.40 0.63 21.50
C GLY A 40 -7.73 0.70 20.74
N TRP A 41 -8.56 1.70 21.04
CA TRP A 41 -9.86 1.95 20.40
C TRP A 41 -9.78 2.32 18.92
N ALA A 42 -8.66 2.89 18.45
CA ALA A 42 -8.49 3.19 17.04
C ALA A 42 -8.39 1.87 16.24
N GLY A 43 -7.74 0.87 16.83
CA GLY A 43 -7.57 -0.46 16.26
C GLY A 43 -6.72 -0.47 14.99
N HIS A 44 -6.61 -1.64 14.40
CA HIS A 44 -5.92 -1.87 13.14
C HIS A 44 -6.63 -2.99 12.39
N THR A 45 -6.73 -2.88 11.07
CA THR A 45 -7.42 -3.87 10.24
C THR A 45 -6.58 -4.30 9.05
N GLY A 46 -6.83 -5.50 8.56
CA GLY A 46 -6.21 -6.03 7.36
C GLY A 46 -7.11 -7.04 6.65
N VAL A 47 -6.62 -7.54 5.51
CA VAL A 47 -7.29 -8.57 4.72
C VAL A 47 -6.52 -9.87 4.85
N ALA A 48 -7.18 -10.91 5.34
CA ALA A 48 -6.61 -12.24 5.45
C ALA A 48 -6.28 -12.80 4.06
N THR A 49 -5.09 -13.35 3.93
CA THR A 49 -4.60 -13.98 2.70
C THR A 49 -3.83 -15.26 3.04
N ALA A 50 -3.44 -16.01 2.02
CA ALA A 50 -2.89 -17.35 2.12
C ALA A 50 -2.04 -17.67 0.89
N PRO A 51 -1.32 -18.79 0.92
CA PRO A 51 -0.77 -19.42 -0.25
C PRO A 51 -1.77 -20.03 -1.24
N HIS A 52 -3.08 -20.06 -0.99
CA HIS A 52 -4.05 -20.52 -1.99
C HIS A 52 -5.45 -20.07 -1.56
N TYR A 53 -6.37 -19.72 -2.47
CA TYR A 53 -7.68 -19.20 -2.02
C TYR A 53 -8.52 -20.26 -1.30
N LEU A 54 -8.31 -21.54 -1.63
CA LEU A 54 -8.93 -22.68 -0.95
C LEU A 54 -8.24 -23.05 0.37
N MET A 55 -7.04 -22.52 0.63
CA MET A 55 -6.33 -22.78 1.87
C MET A 55 -6.83 -21.87 2.97
N ARG A 56 -6.65 -22.34 4.20
CA ARG A 56 -6.78 -21.50 5.37
C ARG A 56 -5.79 -20.33 5.25
N PRO A 57 -6.24 -19.10 5.52
CA PRO A 57 -5.34 -17.96 5.65
C PRO A 57 -4.24 -18.20 6.67
N THR A 58 -3.04 -17.81 6.29
CA THR A 58 -1.84 -17.80 7.14
C THR A 58 -1.19 -16.41 7.21
N LEU A 59 -1.67 -15.47 6.39
CA LEU A 59 -1.08 -14.17 6.15
C LEU A 59 -2.15 -13.06 6.25
N VAL A 60 -1.70 -11.82 6.39
CA VAL A 60 -2.53 -10.61 6.44
C VAL A 60 -1.90 -9.56 5.55
N LEU A 61 -2.67 -9.05 4.58
CA LEU A 61 -2.35 -7.84 3.84
C LEU A 61 -2.81 -6.64 4.66
N GLN A 62 -1.88 -5.73 4.98
CA GLN A 62 -2.16 -4.56 5.82
C GLN A 62 -1.47 -3.32 5.27
N ALA A 63 -2.08 -2.16 5.49
CA ALA A 63 -1.44 -0.87 5.25
C ALA A 63 -0.84 -0.34 6.54
N MET A 64 0.40 0.13 6.47
CA MET A 64 1.24 0.44 7.63
C MET A 64 1.96 1.77 7.46
N SER A 65 2.23 2.46 8.56
CA SER A 65 2.91 3.75 8.56
C SER A 65 4.37 3.65 8.17
N ASP A 66 5.01 2.50 8.40
CA ASP A 66 6.36 2.17 8.00
C ASP A 66 6.40 1.54 6.60
N ALA A 67 7.48 1.79 5.85
CA ALA A 67 7.67 1.15 4.57
C ALA A 67 8.08 -0.33 4.71
N PRO A 68 7.51 -1.24 3.88
CA PRO A 68 6.57 -0.97 2.80
C PRO A 68 5.14 -0.67 3.30
N HIS A 69 4.56 0.44 2.83
CA HIS A 69 3.27 0.95 3.33
C HIS A 69 2.07 0.05 3.04
N ILE A 70 2.21 -0.89 2.12
CA ILE A 70 1.32 -2.05 1.99
C ILE A 70 2.23 -3.28 2.10
N GLN A 71 1.93 -4.17 3.04
CA GLN A 71 2.78 -5.33 3.32
C GLN A 71 1.98 -6.57 3.67
N GLU A 72 2.66 -7.70 3.59
CA GLU A 72 2.21 -9.02 4.01
C GLU A 72 2.89 -9.42 5.32
N VAL A 73 2.09 -9.80 6.31
CA VAL A 73 2.61 -10.35 7.58
C VAL A 73 1.95 -11.67 7.90
N SER A 74 2.62 -12.53 8.66
CA SER A 74 1.97 -13.75 9.17
C SER A 74 0.83 -13.39 10.12
N ILE A 75 -0.21 -14.22 10.13
CA ILE A 75 -1.34 -14.06 11.07
C ILE A 75 -0.84 -14.09 12.52
N ASP A 76 0.16 -14.90 12.83
CA ASP A 76 0.72 -14.97 14.18
C ASP A 76 1.48 -13.69 14.54
N ASN A 77 2.20 -13.09 13.59
CA ASN A 77 2.78 -11.77 13.80
C ASN A 77 1.69 -10.72 14.04
N PHE A 78 0.65 -10.66 13.20
CA PHE A 78 -0.47 -9.75 13.37
C PHE A 78 -1.11 -9.87 14.76
N LYS A 79 -1.36 -11.10 15.21
CA LYS A 79 -1.91 -11.39 16.54
C LYS A 79 -0.97 -11.00 17.67
N SER A 80 0.33 -11.27 17.53
CA SER A 80 1.30 -11.00 18.60
C SER A 80 1.39 -9.52 18.97
N GLN A 81 0.99 -8.64 18.04
CA GLN A 81 0.97 -7.20 18.25
C GLN A 81 -0.28 -6.70 19.00
N SER A 82 -1.14 -7.57 19.53
CA SER A 82 -2.23 -7.18 20.44
C SER A 82 -2.80 -8.36 21.23
N THR A 83 -3.20 -8.14 22.48
CA THR A 83 -3.97 -9.14 23.25
C THR A 83 -5.40 -9.30 22.74
N TYR A 84 -5.90 -8.33 21.98
CA TYR A 84 -7.27 -8.28 21.45
C TYR A 84 -7.22 -8.27 19.92
N TRP A 85 -7.75 -9.32 19.31
CA TRP A 85 -7.83 -9.46 17.86
C TRP A 85 -9.01 -10.35 17.48
N GLY A 86 -9.46 -10.24 16.23
CA GLY A 86 -10.44 -11.14 15.65
C GLY A 86 -10.52 -11.10 14.14
N SER A 87 -11.27 -12.03 13.56
CA SER A 87 -11.63 -12.06 12.14
C SER A 87 -13.14 -11.95 11.94
N ARG A 88 -13.56 -11.41 10.80
CA ARG A 88 -14.95 -11.36 10.35
C ARG A 88 -15.01 -11.74 8.88
N GLY A 89 -16.05 -12.49 8.53
CA GLY A 89 -16.32 -12.89 7.17
C GLY A 89 -16.61 -11.68 6.28
N GLY A 90 -15.97 -11.62 5.11
CA GLY A 90 -16.32 -10.63 4.08
C GLY A 90 -17.81 -10.68 3.72
N ARG A 91 -18.45 -9.52 3.49
CA ARG A 91 -19.88 -9.41 3.11
C ARG A 91 -20.21 -9.88 1.68
N ILE A 92 -19.29 -10.55 0.99
CA ILE A 92 -19.47 -10.90 -0.43
C ILE A 92 -20.35 -12.16 -0.54
N PRO A 93 -21.53 -12.09 -1.20
CA PRO A 93 -22.41 -13.23 -1.39
C PRO A 93 -21.71 -14.40 -2.07
N PHE A 94 -21.98 -15.61 -1.58
CA PHE A 94 -21.27 -16.86 -1.84
C PHE A 94 -21.39 -17.44 -3.26
N ASP A 95 -21.93 -16.71 -4.24
CA ASP A 95 -22.16 -17.24 -5.61
C ASP A 95 -21.03 -17.00 -6.62
N TYR A 96 -19.92 -16.39 -6.22
CA TYR A 96 -18.68 -16.43 -6.99
C TYR A 96 -17.57 -17.01 -6.12
N LYS A 97 -17.13 -18.23 -6.43
CA LYS A 97 -15.97 -18.93 -5.83
C LYS A 97 -14.67 -18.08 -5.78
N PHE A 98 -14.67 -16.90 -6.39
CA PHE A 98 -13.54 -15.98 -6.58
C PHE A 98 -13.68 -14.62 -5.88
N GLY A 99 -14.87 -14.27 -5.36
CA GLY A 99 -15.16 -12.90 -4.91
C GLY A 99 -14.27 -12.37 -3.78
N ARG A 100 -13.92 -13.23 -2.82
CA ARG A 100 -13.05 -12.85 -1.69
C ARG A 100 -11.56 -12.78 -2.05
N TRP A 101 -11.14 -13.56 -3.04
CA TRP A 101 -9.80 -13.51 -3.61
C TRP A 101 -9.56 -12.20 -4.40
N ILE A 102 -10.60 -11.65 -5.03
CA ILE A 102 -10.55 -10.35 -5.70
C ILE A 102 -10.17 -9.23 -4.71
N VAL A 103 -10.69 -9.25 -3.48
CA VAL A 103 -10.36 -8.26 -2.45
C VAL A 103 -8.86 -8.26 -2.15
N ALA A 104 -8.28 -9.42 -1.87
CA ALA A 104 -6.86 -9.54 -1.59
C ALA A 104 -6.01 -9.04 -2.78
N ASN A 105 -6.38 -9.38 -4.01
CA ASN A 105 -5.68 -8.89 -5.20
C ASN A 105 -5.77 -7.38 -5.40
N ARG A 106 -6.91 -6.74 -5.07
CA ARG A 106 -7.04 -5.29 -5.17
C ARG A 106 -6.08 -4.57 -4.23
N VAL A 107 -5.94 -5.05 -3.00
CA VAL A 107 -4.93 -4.52 -2.05
C VAL A 107 -3.54 -4.58 -2.67
N VAL A 108 -3.20 -5.70 -3.31
CA VAL A 108 -1.90 -5.88 -3.97
C VAL A 108 -1.73 -4.98 -5.19
N GLN A 109 -2.81 -4.64 -5.92
CA GLN A 109 -2.73 -3.68 -7.02
C GLN A 109 -2.30 -2.27 -6.58
N GLN A 110 -2.64 -1.86 -5.35
CA GLN A 110 -2.23 -0.56 -4.84
C GLN A 110 -0.73 -0.51 -4.48
N TYR A 111 -0.11 -1.67 -4.26
CA TYR A 111 1.33 -1.79 -4.03
C TYR A 111 2.17 -1.23 -5.20
N TYR A 112 1.63 -1.25 -6.42
CA TYR A 112 2.32 -0.82 -7.65
C TYR A 112 2.33 0.70 -7.83
N ALA A 113 1.40 1.37 -7.18
CA ALA A 113 1.18 2.78 -7.36
C ALA A 113 1.78 3.53 -6.18
N CYS A 114 3.07 3.33 -5.91
CA CYS A 114 3.83 4.03 -4.85
C CYS A 114 3.02 4.23 -3.55
N PRO A 115 2.60 3.14 -2.87
CA PRO A 115 1.72 3.26 -1.72
C PRO A 115 2.36 4.13 -0.64
N ALA A 116 1.54 4.96 -0.02
CA ALA A 116 1.85 5.80 1.12
C ALA A 116 0.79 5.61 2.19
N TYR A 117 1.17 5.86 3.44
CA TYR A 117 0.25 5.75 4.56
C TYR A 117 -0.48 7.05 4.86
N SER A 118 -1.79 6.96 5.09
CA SER A 118 -2.61 8.07 5.56
C SER A 118 -2.83 7.99 7.07
N TYR A 119 -2.53 9.05 7.81
CA TYR A 119 -2.94 9.18 9.21
C TYR A 119 -4.41 9.60 9.35
N THR A 120 -4.99 10.16 8.28
CA THR A 120 -6.40 10.53 8.22
C THR A 120 -7.22 9.41 7.56
N TRP A 121 -8.53 9.62 7.47
CA TRP A 121 -9.43 8.75 6.71
C TRP A 121 -9.37 9.04 5.19
N GLN A 122 -8.69 10.12 4.80
CA GLN A 122 -8.55 10.48 3.39
C GLN A 122 -7.70 9.41 2.73
N TRP A 123 -8.14 8.97 1.57
CA TRP A 123 -7.45 7.96 0.79
C TRP A 123 -7.48 8.36 -0.68
N LYS A 124 -6.56 7.79 -1.45
CA LYS A 124 -6.46 8.03 -2.88
C LYS A 124 -6.09 6.74 -3.58
N ASP A 125 -6.81 6.45 -4.67
CA ASP A 125 -6.44 5.36 -5.55
C ASP A 125 -5.14 5.68 -6.28
N GLY A 126 -4.23 4.73 -6.17
CA GLY A 126 -3.04 4.71 -6.97
C GLY A 126 -3.35 4.23 -8.38
N THR A 127 -2.80 4.94 -9.36
CA THR A 127 -2.94 4.62 -10.78
C THR A 127 -1.57 4.52 -11.43
N ILE A 128 -1.46 3.67 -12.42
CA ILE A 128 -0.24 3.46 -13.20
C ILE A 128 -0.55 3.66 -14.69
N THR A 129 0.39 4.20 -15.46
CA THR A 129 0.25 4.25 -16.93
C THR A 129 0.33 2.85 -17.53
N ALA A 130 0.02 2.74 -18.83
CA ALA A 130 0.38 1.56 -19.60
C ALA A 130 1.87 1.23 -19.46
N ASP A 131 2.76 2.23 -19.55
CA ASP A 131 4.21 2.06 -19.33
C ASP A 131 4.61 1.89 -17.83
N ASN A 132 3.66 1.51 -16.98
CA ASN A 132 3.77 1.29 -15.53
C ASN A 132 4.25 2.45 -14.67
N LYS A 133 4.31 3.65 -15.21
CA LYS A 133 4.73 4.79 -14.39
C LYS A 133 3.60 5.09 -13.39
N PRO A 134 3.87 5.17 -12.08
CA PRO A 134 2.87 5.67 -11.15
C PRO A 134 2.41 7.05 -11.60
N VAL A 135 1.13 7.17 -11.93
CA VAL A 135 0.45 8.43 -12.30
C VAL A 135 -0.11 9.09 -11.05
N THR A 136 -0.59 8.30 -10.11
CA THR A 136 -0.95 8.76 -8.78
C THR A 136 -0.48 7.74 -7.76
N CYS A 137 0.01 8.21 -6.61
CA CYS A 137 0.26 7.31 -5.50
C CYS A 137 -1.02 6.89 -4.81
N ALA A 138 -1.05 5.61 -4.43
CA ALA A 138 -1.98 5.03 -3.51
C ALA A 138 -1.73 5.65 -2.14
N LEU A 139 -2.75 6.23 -1.53
CA LEU A 139 -2.68 6.77 -0.18
C LEU A 139 -3.74 6.06 0.65
N PHE A 140 -3.32 5.25 1.62
CA PHE A 140 -4.26 4.46 2.41
C PHE A 140 -3.86 4.35 3.88
N ARG A 141 -4.87 4.20 4.72
CA ARG A 141 -4.77 3.71 6.08
C ARG A 141 -5.25 2.27 6.13
N CYS A 142 -4.93 1.54 7.20
CA CYS A 142 -5.31 0.14 7.37
C CYS A 142 -6.82 -0.14 7.24
N ASP A 143 -7.68 0.82 7.55
CA ASP A 143 -9.13 0.70 7.44
C ASP A 143 -9.65 1.18 6.08
N THR A 144 -9.09 2.27 5.55
CA THR A 144 -9.49 2.79 4.24
C THR A 144 -9.07 1.84 3.12
N ILE A 145 -7.94 1.15 3.22
CA ILE A 145 -7.54 0.12 2.24
C ILE A 145 -8.48 -1.08 2.25
N VAL A 146 -8.92 -1.53 3.44
CA VAL A 146 -9.87 -2.63 3.60
C VAL A 146 -11.23 -2.21 3.04
N ASN A 147 -11.71 -1.04 3.43
CA ASN A 147 -12.98 -0.48 2.98
C ASN A 147 -13.00 -0.33 1.45
N TRP A 148 -11.94 0.24 0.87
CA TRP A 148 -11.75 0.39 -0.57
C TRP A 148 -11.70 -0.96 -1.29
N ALA A 149 -10.91 -1.92 -0.80
CA ALA A 149 -10.73 -3.22 -1.46
C ALA A 149 -12.07 -3.98 -1.58
N TYR A 150 -12.96 -3.78 -0.62
CA TYR A 150 -14.31 -4.36 -0.60
C TYR A 150 -15.36 -3.60 -1.41
N ALA A 151 -15.09 -2.40 -1.87
CA ALA A 151 -16.04 -1.61 -2.65
C ALA A 151 -15.88 -1.89 -4.15
N PHE A 152 -16.61 -2.88 -4.66
CA PHE A 152 -16.59 -3.25 -6.07
C PHE A 152 -18.00 -3.56 -6.60
N GLY A 153 -18.31 -3.13 -7.83
CA GLY A 153 -19.62 -3.34 -8.45
C GLY A 153 -20.76 -2.64 -7.69
N ASN A 154 -21.96 -3.23 -7.70
CA ASN A 154 -23.12 -2.74 -6.92
C ASN A 154 -22.96 -3.00 -5.40
N TYR A 155 -21.79 -3.45 -4.95
CA TYR A 155 -21.49 -3.74 -3.57
C TYR A 155 -20.64 -2.61 -2.97
N SER A 156 -21.28 -1.77 -2.16
CA SER A 156 -20.61 -0.80 -1.31
C SER A 156 -20.80 -1.21 0.15
N LEU A 157 -19.72 -1.17 0.93
CA LEU A 157 -19.86 -1.21 2.38
C LEU A 157 -20.68 0.01 2.82
N PRO A 158 -21.48 -0.07 3.91
CA PRO A 158 -22.20 1.09 4.44
C PRO A 158 -21.30 2.31 4.68
N THR A 159 -20.01 2.03 4.85
CA THR A 159 -18.95 2.98 5.12
C THR A 159 -18.16 3.43 3.88
N TYR A 160 -18.50 2.96 2.68
CA TYR A 160 -17.73 3.32 1.47
C TYR A 160 -17.89 4.80 1.11
N ASN A 161 -19.11 5.33 1.26
CA ASN A 161 -19.41 6.74 1.07
C ASN A 161 -19.20 7.59 2.34
N THR A 162 -18.79 6.95 3.45
CA THR A 162 -18.48 7.70 4.67
C THR A 162 -17.01 8.04 4.66
N VAL A 163 -16.76 9.34 4.57
CA VAL A 163 -15.50 10.06 4.84
C VAL A 163 -15.06 9.87 6.33
N TRP A 164 -15.65 8.93 7.07
CA TRP A 164 -15.52 8.80 8.52
C TRP A 164 -15.52 7.33 8.93
N THR A 165 -14.36 6.70 8.91
CA THR A 165 -14.23 5.36 9.47
C THR A 165 -13.04 5.27 10.39
N THR A 166 -13.18 4.51 11.47
CA THR A 166 -12.05 4.00 12.24
C THR A 166 -11.83 2.54 11.83
N PRO A 167 -10.62 1.99 12.03
CA PRO A 167 -10.37 0.56 11.85
C PRO A 167 -11.37 -0.33 12.61
N ALA A 168 -11.69 0.00 13.86
CA ALA A 168 -12.74 -0.69 14.60
C ALA A 168 -14.13 -0.59 13.92
N GLY A 169 -14.49 0.57 13.39
CA GLY A 169 -15.74 0.79 12.65
C GLY A 169 -15.81 -0.05 11.37
N VAL A 170 -14.74 -0.06 10.58
CA VAL A 170 -14.63 -0.88 9.36
C VAL A 170 -14.76 -2.36 9.73
N TYR A 171 -13.97 -2.85 10.68
CA TYR A 171 -14.05 -4.24 11.16
C TYR A 171 -15.48 -4.60 11.59
N ASN A 172 -16.10 -3.76 12.41
CA ASN A 172 -17.43 -4.01 12.97
C ASN A 172 -18.55 -3.97 11.93
N SER A 173 -18.31 -3.37 10.75
CA SER A 173 -19.26 -3.40 9.64
C SER A 173 -19.40 -4.80 9.02
N PHE A 174 -18.41 -5.69 9.15
CA PHE A 174 -18.46 -7.03 8.52
C PHE A 174 -19.24 -8.06 9.36
N PRO A 175 -19.96 -8.99 8.71
CA PRO A 175 -20.76 -10.01 9.38
C PRO A 175 -19.86 -11.05 10.03
N LEU A 176 -20.41 -11.70 11.05
CA LEU A 176 -19.73 -12.73 11.83
C LEU A 176 -19.68 -14.11 11.15
N ASN A 177 -19.85 -14.22 9.82
CA ASN A 177 -19.99 -15.53 9.15
C ASN A 177 -18.65 -16.28 8.98
N THR A 178 -18.04 -16.60 10.11
CA THR A 178 -17.06 -17.66 10.37
C THR A 178 -17.40 -18.21 11.75
N ASP A 179 -17.72 -19.50 11.84
CA ASP A 179 -18.35 -20.14 12.99
C ASP A 179 -17.78 -19.75 14.38
N LEU A 180 -18.71 -19.40 15.29
CA LEU A 180 -18.65 -19.33 16.77
C LEU A 180 -18.14 -18.05 17.48
N LEU A 181 -19.10 -17.45 18.20
CA LEU A 181 -19.06 -16.67 19.46
C LEU A 181 -18.21 -15.39 19.56
N ILE A 182 -18.94 -14.28 19.67
CA ILE A 182 -18.51 -12.96 20.17
C ILE A 182 -17.91 -13.13 21.58
N PRO A 183 -16.71 -12.60 21.88
CA PRO A 183 -16.36 -12.28 23.26
C PRO A 183 -17.33 -11.22 23.78
N GLU A 184 -18.27 -11.61 24.63
CA GLU A 184 -18.96 -10.67 25.50
C GLU A 184 -17.90 -10.01 26.40
N ARG A 185 -17.41 -8.85 25.97
CA ARG A 185 -17.04 -7.64 26.74
C ARG A 185 -16.09 -6.78 25.91
N TYR A 186 -16.66 -6.01 25.00
CA TYR A 186 -16.17 -4.67 24.67
C TYR A 186 -17.15 -3.64 25.25
N LYS A 187 -17.52 -3.84 26.52
CA LYS A 187 -18.16 -2.82 27.34
C LYS A 187 -17.08 -2.33 28.30
N ASP A 188 -16.87 -1.03 28.32
CA ASP A 188 -16.08 -0.31 29.32
C ASP A 188 -14.56 -0.23 29.10
N HIS A 189 -14.15 0.04 27.86
CA HIS A 189 -13.06 1.01 27.71
C HIS A 189 -13.70 2.37 27.45
N PRO A 190 -13.48 3.39 28.31
CA PRO A 190 -13.88 4.74 27.98
C PRO A 190 -13.11 5.09 26.72
N VAL A 191 -13.81 5.08 25.59
CA VAL A 191 -13.39 5.87 24.44
C VAL A 191 -13.23 7.25 25.01
N MET A 192 -12.00 7.76 25.11
CA MET A 192 -11.79 9.16 25.41
C MET A 192 -12.25 9.89 24.14
N GLN A 193 -13.57 10.01 24.00
CA GLN A 193 -14.20 10.91 23.08
C GLN A 193 -13.89 12.29 23.63
N VAL A 194 -12.83 12.92 23.12
CA VAL A 194 -12.95 14.36 22.89
C VAL A 194 -14.17 14.44 21.95
N THR A 195 -15.34 14.77 22.46
CA THR A 195 -16.52 15.04 21.64
C THR A 195 -16.59 16.54 21.52
N THR A 196 -15.86 17.08 20.56
CA THR A 196 -16.17 18.41 20.07
C THR A 196 -16.97 18.28 18.77
N ASN A 197 -17.96 19.16 18.60
CA ASN A 197 -18.63 19.39 17.32
C ASN A 197 -17.95 20.52 16.52
N ASP A 198 -16.81 21.02 17.01
CA ASP A 198 -16.04 22.07 16.37
C ASP A 198 -15.47 21.59 15.04
N THR A 199 -15.37 22.52 14.09
CA THR A 199 -14.76 22.31 12.78
C THR A 199 -13.36 22.93 12.75
N VAL A 200 -12.65 22.79 11.63
CA VAL A 200 -11.33 23.44 11.45
C VAL A 200 -11.36 24.97 11.55
N ASP A 201 -12.54 25.61 11.53
CA ASP A 201 -12.72 27.04 11.78
C ASP A 201 -12.49 27.46 13.22
N TRP A 202 -12.53 26.51 14.14
CA TRP A 202 -12.13 26.75 15.51
C TRP A 202 -10.65 27.15 15.60
N VAL A 203 -9.77 26.59 14.75
CA VAL A 203 -8.32 26.81 14.85
C VAL A 203 -7.93 28.26 14.51
N SER A 204 -7.32 28.94 15.48
CA SER A 204 -6.86 30.33 15.40
C SER A 204 -5.54 30.50 16.19
N GLU A 205 -4.92 31.69 16.12
CA GLU A 205 -3.73 32.00 16.94
C GLU A 205 -4.01 31.85 18.45
N SER A 206 -5.23 32.14 18.88
CA SER A 206 -5.60 32.18 20.30
C SER A 206 -5.66 30.81 20.98
N ASN A 207 -5.99 29.76 20.21
CA ASN A 207 -6.18 28.40 20.74
C ASN A 207 -5.21 27.38 20.15
N LEU A 208 -4.23 27.82 19.36
CA LEU A 208 -3.22 26.96 18.75
C LEU A 208 -2.41 26.15 19.79
N LYS A 209 -2.20 26.71 20.98
CA LYS A 209 -1.50 26.04 22.09
C LYS A 209 -2.28 24.87 22.69
N GLU A 210 -3.61 24.87 22.52
CA GLU A 210 -4.50 23.80 22.99
C GLU A 210 -4.70 22.72 21.92
N LEU A 211 -4.26 23.00 20.68
CA LEU A 211 -4.40 22.10 19.55
C LEU A 211 -3.41 20.93 19.65
N ASN A 212 -3.91 19.75 19.97
CA ASN A 212 -3.18 18.49 19.90
C ASN A 212 -3.65 17.63 18.71
N ALA A 213 -2.95 16.53 18.46
CA ALA A 213 -3.21 15.64 17.33
C ALA A 213 -4.63 15.04 17.34
N ASP A 214 -5.11 14.61 18.51
CA ASP A 214 -6.44 14.00 18.65
C ASP A 214 -7.54 15.03 18.37
N LEU A 215 -7.44 16.22 18.96
CA LEU A 215 -8.36 17.32 18.71
C LEU A 215 -8.32 17.70 17.23
N PHE A 216 -7.14 17.92 16.65
CA PHE A 216 -7.05 18.29 15.25
C PHE A 216 -7.58 17.21 14.31
N TYR A 217 -7.30 15.94 14.60
CA TYR A 217 -7.88 14.80 13.88
C TYR A 217 -9.41 14.83 13.92
N GLN A 218 -10.03 15.26 15.02
CA GLN A 218 -11.48 15.44 15.13
C GLN A 218 -12.02 16.74 14.54
N LEU A 219 -11.22 17.80 14.45
CA LEU A 219 -11.64 18.98 13.69
C LEU A 219 -11.66 18.66 12.19
N LEU A 220 -10.65 17.92 11.73
CA LEU A 220 -10.64 17.27 10.44
C LEU A 220 -11.90 16.35 10.37
N GLN A 221 -12.08 15.43 11.34
CA GLN A 221 -13.30 14.73 11.84
C GLN A 221 -14.70 15.31 11.55
N ASN A 222 -14.79 16.63 11.59
CA ASN A 222 -16.06 17.33 11.56
C ASN A 222 -16.16 18.23 10.33
N THR A 223 -15.12 18.29 9.50
CA THR A 223 -15.04 19.13 8.31
C THR A 223 -14.73 18.30 7.06
N PRO A 224 -15.73 17.63 6.47
CA PRO A 224 -15.51 16.71 5.34
C PRO A 224 -15.01 17.42 4.09
N ASP A 225 -15.48 18.65 3.86
CA ASP A 225 -15.17 19.46 2.67
C ASP A 225 -14.42 20.74 3.06
N ILE A 226 -13.17 20.61 3.51
CA ILE A 226 -12.34 21.77 3.83
C ILE A 226 -12.08 22.57 2.55
N THR A 227 -12.50 23.83 2.56
CA THR A 227 -12.35 24.75 1.43
C THR A 227 -10.89 25.17 1.24
N ARG A 228 -10.56 25.64 0.03
CA ARG A 228 -9.23 26.18 -0.28
C ARG A 228 -8.83 27.34 0.63
N ASP A 229 -9.77 28.22 0.98
CA ASP A 229 -9.51 29.35 1.88
C ASP A 229 -9.19 28.88 3.30
N GLN A 230 -9.88 27.85 3.80
CA GLN A 230 -9.58 27.25 5.10
C GLN A 230 -8.19 26.58 5.09
N ILE A 231 -7.84 25.86 4.01
CA ILE A 231 -6.50 25.29 3.84
C ILE A 231 -5.44 26.40 3.87
N ASN A 232 -5.63 27.46 3.08
CA ASN A 232 -4.68 28.57 3.00
C ASN A 232 -4.54 29.30 4.35
N ARG A 233 -5.63 29.45 5.11
CA ARG A 233 -5.61 30.02 6.46
C ARG A 233 -4.79 29.14 7.41
N LEU A 234 -5.08 27.84 7.46
CA LEU A 234 -4.36 26.89 8.31
C LEU A 234 -2.87 26.80 7.93
N TRP A 235 -2.56 26.76 6.63
CA TRP A 235 -1.19 26.75 6.12
C TRP A 235 -0.41 27.98 6.62
N LYS A 236 -0.95 29.18 6.44
CA LYS A 236 -0.31 30.42 6.93
C LYS A 236 -0.17 30.43 8.45
N LEU A 237 -1.20 29.97 9.17
CA LEU A 237 -1.19 29.91 10.63
C LEU A 237 -0.10 28.97 11.14
N PHE A 238 0.00 27.76 10.57
CA PHE A 238 0.99 26.74 10.96
C PHE A 238 2.41 27.09 10.47
N ALA A 239 2.53 27.84 9.37
CA ALA A 239 3.82 28.34 8.91
C ALA A 239 4.38 29.43 9.84
N SER A 240 3.51 30.28 10.40
CA SER A 240 3.89 31.46 11.17
C SER A 240 4.00 31.21 12.68
N ASN A 241 3.58 30.05 13.17
CA ASN A 241 3.51 29.75 14.59
C ASN A 241 4.10 28.35 14.91
N GLU A 242 4.51 28.16 16.16
CA GLU A 242 4.90 26.84 16.65
C GLU A 242 3.66 25.96 16.83
N VAL A 243 3.67 24.80 16.17
CA VAL A 243 2.60 23.80 16.19
C VAL A 243 3.23 22.45 16.44
N GLY A 244 2.58 21.61 17.26
CA GLY A 244 3.08 20.26 17.53
C GLY A 244 3.24 19.43 16.26
N ASP A 245 4.33 18.66 16.17
CA ASP A 245 4.68 17.94 14.93
C ASP A 245 3.60 16.95 14.48
N GLN A 246 2.91 16.29 15.41
CA GLN A 246 1.81 15.38 15.08
C GLN A 246 0.62 16.11 14.42
N VAL A 247 0.34 17.35 14.81
CA VAL A 247 -0.69 18.19 14.16
C VAL A 247 -0.25 18.57 12.76
N LYS A 248 1.02 18.97 12.57
CA LYS A 248 1.58 19.25 11.24
C LYS A 248 1.50 18.01 10.33
N VAL A 249 1.92 16.84 10.83
CA VAL A 249 1.87 15.58 10.08
C VAL A 249 0.45 15.25 9.66
N LEU A 250 -0.54 15.37 10.55
CA LEU A 250 -1.96 15.16 10.22
C LEU A 250 -2.43 16.14 9.14
N PHE A 251 -2.01 17.40 9.23
CA PHE A 251 -2.38 18.42 8.25
C PHE A 251 -1.74 18.16 6.89
N TYR A 252 -0.43 17.94 6.83
CA TYR A 252 0.27 17.61 5.59
C TYR A 252 -0.28 16.34 4.94
N ASN A 253 -0.56 15.32 5.74
CA ASN A 253 -1.20 14.10 5.27
C ASN A 253 -2.59 14.34 4.68
N TYR A 254 -3.38 15.25 5.26
CA TYR A 254 -4.65 15.69 4.66
C TYR A 254 -4.43 16.36 3.29
N LEU A 255 -3.40 17.21 3.19
CA LEU A 255 -3.08 17.95 1.98
C LEU A 255 -2.49 17.10 0.84
N VAL A 256 -1.85 15.97 1.12
CA VAL A 256 -1.37 15.00 0.09
C VAL A 256 -2.52 14.52 -0.81
N ALA A 257 -3.74 14.43 -0.29
CA ALA A 257 -4.91 14.04 -1.06
C ALA A 257 -5.49 15.19 -1.94
N GLN A 258 -5.03 16.42 -1.75
CA GLN A 258 -5.53 17.61 -2.43
C GLN A 258 -4.60 18.04 -3.58
N ASP A 259 -5.11 18.86 -4.51
CA ASP A 259 -4.24 19.59 -5.44
C ASP A 259 -3.61 20.78 -4.73
N MET A 260 -2.29 20.72 -4.58
CA MET A 260 -1.47 21.70 -3.87
C MET A 260 -0.42 22.33 -4.80
N SER A 261 -0.59 22.22 -6.11
CA SER A 261 0.39 22.66 -7.11
C SER A 261 0.79 24.14 -6.96
N ASP A 262 -0.17 25.00 -6.60
CA ASP A 262 0.03 26.43 -6.36
C ASP A 262 0.88 26.75 -5.12
N LEU A 263 1.08 25.79 -4.22
CA LEU A 263 1.92 25.92 -3.02
C LEU A 263 3.28 25.21 -3.17
N THR A 264 3.68 24.81 -4.38
CA THR A 264 4.92 24.05 -4.62
C THR A 264 6.16 24.68 -3.96
N ASP A 265 6.36 25.99 -4.17
CA ASP A 265 7.54 26.68 -3.63
C ASP A 265 7.51 26.76 -2.10
N ASP A 266 6.34 27.01 -1.50
CA ASP A 266 6.15 27.04 -0.04
C ASP A 266 6.37 25.65 0.57
N ILE A 267 5.91 24.59 -0.10
CA ILE A 267 6.13 23.19 0.31
C ILE A 267 7.64 22.89 0.29
N ILE A 268 8.36 23.28 -0.77
CA ILE A 268 9.82 23.12 -0.85
C ILE A 268 10.52 23.88 0.28
N GLN A 269 10.16 25.14 0.50
CA GLN A 269 10.75 25.93 1.59
C GLN A 269 10.54 25.26 2.94
N ARG A 270 9.33 24.72 3.19
CA ARG A 270 9.04 24.03 4.44
C ARG A 270 9.81 22.71 4.55
N ALA A 271 9.91 21.94 3.47
CA ALA A 271 10.62 20.66 3.43
C ALA A 271 12.12 20.82 3.68
N LYS A 272 12.70 21.98 3.37
CA LYS A 272 14.09 22.32 3.72
C LYS A 272 14.32 22.52 5.22
N THR A 273 13.27 22.79 5.99
CA THR A 273 13.35 23.11 7.42
C THR A 273 12.77 22.05 8.35
N GLU A 274 11.86 21.21 7.83
CA GLU A 274 11.24 20.13 8.59
C GLU A 274 12.08 18.85 8.52
N HIS A 275 11.86 17.94 9.48
CA HIS A 275 12.58 16.66 9.58
C HIS A 275 11.61 15.50 9.87
N GLY A 276 12.09 14.27 9.67
CA GLY A 276 11.32 13.05 9.93
C GLY A 276 9.99 13.00 9.18
N VAL A 277 8.95 12.50 9.85
CA VAL A 277 7.63 12.27 9.24
C VAL A 277 7.01 13.54 8.63
N ALA A 278 7.26 14.71 9.22
CA ALA A 278 6.76 15.97 8.66
C ALA A 278 7.39 16.26 7.29
N ARG A 279 8.72 16.12 7.17
CA ARG A 279 9.44 16.24 5.89
C ARG A 279 8.95 15.21 4.87
N HIS A 280 8.81 13.95 5.29
CA HIS A 280 8.31 12.88 4.45
C HIS A 280 6.95 13.22 3.80
N GLN A 281 6.00 13.73 4.59
CA GLN A 281 4.69 14.13 4.08
C GLN A 281 4.77 15.30 3.08
N LEU A 282 5.68 16.25 3.29
CA LEU A 282 5.94 17.32 2.32
C LEU A 282 6.53 16.76 1.01
N LEU A 283 7.45 15.80 1.10
CA LEU A 283 8.02 15.12 -0.08
C LEU A 283 6.95 14.30 -0.83
N LEU A 284 6.03 13.63 -0.12
CA LEU A 284 4.87 12.96 -0.72
C LEU A 284 3.93 13.95 -1.44
N MET A 285 3.74 15.16 -0.90
CA MET A 285 2.98 16.21 -1.60
C MET A 285 3.68 16.62 -2.89
N LEU A 286 4.99 16.89 -2.86
CA LEU A 286 5.77 17.19 -4.07
C LEU A 286 5.71 16.04 -5.08
N GLN A 287 5.75 14.79 -4.59
CA GLN A 287 5.57 13.61 -5.43
C GLN A 287 4.21 13.63 -6.14
N THR A 288 3.15 13.90 -5.40
CA THR A 288 1.79 13.97 -5.93
C THR A 288 1.64 15.07 -6.99
N ILE A 289 2.26 16.23 -6.75
CA ILE A 289 2.24 17.37 -7.69
C ILE A 289 2.90 17.00 -9.02
N TYR A 290 4.15 16.49 -9.02
CA TYR A 290 4.85 16.21 -10.28
C TYR A 290 4.19 15.05 -11.05
N GLN A 291 3.61 14.08 -10.35
CA GLN A 291 2.90 12.97 -11.00
C GLN A 291 1.58 13.44 -11.63
N GLY A 292 0.87 14.36 -10.99
CA GLY A 292 -0.31 15.01 -11.56
C GLY A 292 0.00 15.81 -12.84
N LYS A 293 1.21 16.37 -12.93
CA LYS A 293 1.70 17.13 -14.09
C LYS A 293 2.71 16.36 -14.96
N TRP A 294 2.68 15.03 -14.90
CA TRP A 294 3.71 14.16 -15.50
C TRP A 294 3.97 14.42 -17.00
N ASN A 295 2.93 14.77 -17.76
CA ASN A 295 3.01 15.04 -19.20
C ASN A 295 3.58 16.43 -19.52
N ASP A 296 3.65 17.33 -18.55
CA ASP A 296 4.20 18.67 -18.68
C ASP A 296 5.45 18.83 -17.80
N LYS A 297 6.53 18.20 -18.26
CA LYS A 297 7.83 18.26 -17.59
C LYS A 297 8.42 19.67 -17.54
N ASN A 298 7.91 20.59 -18.36
CA ASN A 298 8.39 21.97 -18.45
C ASN A 298 7.57 22.93 -17.57
N ALA A 299 6.52 22.43 -16.89
CA ALA A 299 5.80 23.21 -15.91
C ALA A 299 6.76 23.75 -14.84
N SER A 300 6.57 25.02 -14.46
CA SER A 300 7.42 25.71 -13.47
C SER A 300 7.51 24.94 -12.16
N GLU A 301 6.42 24.32 -11.73
CA GLU A 301 6.38 23.51 -10.50
C GLU A 301 7.27 22.26 -10.63
N THR A 302 7.17 21.55 -11.76
CA THR A 302 7.99 20.36 -12.03
C THR A 302 9.48 20.69 -12.04
N GLN A 303 9.88 21.82 -12.64
CA GLN A 303 11.28 22.24 -12.66
C GLN A 303 11.79 22.59 -11.25
N SER A 304 10.95 23.22 -10.43
CA SER A 304 11.28 23.56 -9.04
C SER A 304 11.47 22.31 -8.18
N ILE A 305 10.60 21.31 -8.37
CA ILE A 305 10.72 19.99 -7.74
C ILE A 305 12.01 19.27 -8.19
N ILE A 306 12.32 19.26 -9.49
CA ILE A 306 13.55 18.66 -10.01
C ILE A 306 14.78 19.31 -9.36
N ASN A 307 14.82 20.65 -9.29
CA ASN A 307 15.95 21.36 -8.70
C ASN A 307 16.13 21.00 -7.23
N TYR A 308 15.03 20.95 -6.47
CA TYR A 308 15.08 20.56 -5.06
C TYR A 308 15.53 19.11 -4.88
N PHE A 309 14.99 18.15 -5.66
CA PHE A 309 15.39 16.76 -5.57
C PHE A 309 16.85 16.51 -6.02
N LYS A 310 17.41 17.34 -6.90
CA LYS A 310 18.86 17.34 -7.18
C LYS A 310 19.67 17.73 -5.94
N GLU A 311 19.23 18.73 -5.18
CA GLU A 311 19.88 19.10 -3.91
C GLU A 311 19.85 17.92 -2.93
N LEU A 312 18.68 17.28 -2.77
CA LEU A 312 18.50 16.21 -1.78
C LEU A 312 19.27 14.93 -2.06
N GLN A 313 19.59 14.61 -3.32
CA GLN A 313 20.41 13.44 -3.65
C GLN A 313 21.81 13.47 -3.01
N HIS A 314 22.26 14.64 -2.54
CA HIS A 314 23.53 14.81 -1.86
C HIS A 314 23.44 14.68 -0.34
N GLU A 315 22.24 14.52 0.22
CA GLU A 315 22.00 14.37 1.65
C GLU A 315 21.94 12.89 2.06
N GLU A 316 22.18 12.63 3.34
CA GLU A 316 21.84 11.34 3.95
C GLU A 316 20.34 11.32 4.22
N LEU A 317 19.63 10.42 3.54
CA LEU A 317 18.18 10.30 3.60
C LEU A 317 17.81 8.96 4.21
N ASP A 318 16.69 8.97 4.94
CA ASP A 318 16.04 7.71 5.26
C ASP A 318 15.55 7.01 3.98
N LYS A 319 15.23 5.72 4.11
CA LYS A 319 14.89 4.89 2.95
C LYS A 319 13.62 5.35 2.22
N GLU A 320 12.71 5.97 2.95
CA GLU A 320 11.37 6.33 2.50
C GLU A 320 11.45 7.61 1.66
N ASP A 321 12.12 8.64 2.20
CA ASP A 321 12.43 9.89 1.52
C ASP A 321 13.35 9.65 0.32
N ALA A 322 14.40 8.84 0.49
CA ALA A 322 15.26 8.43 -0.62
C ALA A 322 14.43 7.75 -1.73
N GLY A 323 13.49 6.88 -1.36
CA GLY A 323 12.57 6.26 -2.31
C GLY A 323 11.80 7.28 -3.14
N ILE A 324 11.22 8.29 -2.51
CA ILE A 324 10.50 9.38 -3.19
C ILE A 324 11.44 10.11 -4.16
N ILE A 325 12.60 10.53 -3.68
CA ILE A 325 13.54 11.38 -4.41
C ILE A 325 14.16 10.63 -5.58
N PHE A 326 14.67 9.42 -5.37
CA PHE A 326 15.33 8.66 -6.42
C PHE A 326 14.35 8.16 -7.47
N ARG A 327 13.13 7.74 -7.11
CA ARG A 327 12.09 7.45 -8.12
C ARG A 327 11.78 8.70 -8.94
N ALA A 328 11.54 9.83 -8.29
CA ALA A 328 11.25 11.08 -8.98
C ALA A 328 12.37 11.48 -9.94
N MET A 329 13.63 11.37 -9.52
CA MET A 329 14.79 11.63 -10.38
C MET A 329 14.89 10.65 -11.53
N ALA A 330 14.65 9.34 -11.31
CA ALA A 330 14.66 8.34 -12.38
C ALA A 330 13.64 8.67 -13.47
N THR A 331 12.52 9.24 -13.03
CA THR A 331 11.38 9.50 -13.90
C THR A 331 11.59 10.87 -14.60
N LEU A 332 11.80 11.93 -13.83
CA LEU A 332 11.82 13.32 -14.30
C LEU A 332 13.12 13.70 -14.99
N ALA A 333 14.26 13.34 -14.40
CA ALA A 333 15.60 13.79 -14.79
C ALA A 333 16.66 12.67 -14.65
N PRO A 334 16.51 11.54 -15.36
CA PRO A 334 17.37 10.36 -15.20
C PRO A 334 18.86 10.62 -15.44
N GLN A 335 19.19 11.55 -16.35
CA GLN A 335 20.56 11.95 -16.65
C GLN A 335 21.28 12.64 -15.48
N ASP A 336 20.52 13.18 -14.52
CA ASP A 336 21.05 13.93 -13.37
C ASP A 336 21.15 13.05 -12.10
N MET A 337 20.79 11.77 -12.19
CA MET A 337 20.80 10.85 -11.04
C MET A 337 22.21 10.35 -10.70
N ARG A 338 22.57 10.31 -9.41
CA ARG A 338 23.83 9.73 -8.91
C ARG A 338 23.62 8.43 -8.13
N LYS A 339 24.62 7.52 -8.14
CA LYS A 339 24.52 6.17 -7.53
C LYS A 339 25.13 6.04 -6.13
N ASP A 340 25.96 6.97 -5.72
CA ASP A 340 26.95 6.71 -4.67
C ASP A 340 26.33 6.56 -3.26
N ASN A 341 25.08 7.02 -3.07
CA ASN A 341 24.37 7.06 -1.78
C ASN A 341 22.94 6.48 -1.84
N LEU A 342 22.72 5.36 -2.55
CA LEU A 342 21.38 4.75 -2.68
C LEU A 342 20.96 3.95 -1.42
N ASN A 343 20.49 4.63 -0.38
CA ASN A 343 19.81 3.99 0.75
C ASN A 343 18.34 3.73 0.43
N LEU A 344 18.06 2.70 -0.37
CA LEU A 344 16.72 2.42 -0.89
C LEU A 344 16.15 1.08 -0.42
N ILE A 345 14.82 0.97 -0.35
CA ILE A 345 14.14 -0.33 -0.29
C ILE A 345 14.26 -1.05 -1.64
N HIS A 346 14.12 -2.38 -1.63
CA HIS A 346 14.34 -3.23 -2.80
C HIS A 346 13.46 -2.84 -4.02
N ILE A 347 12.21 -2.39 -3.81
CA ILE A 347 11.38 -1.95 -4.95
C ILE A 347 11.93 -0.70 -5.62
N ASP A 348 12.45 0.24 -4.84
CA ASP A 348 12.95 1.49 -5.36
C ASP A 348 14.24 1.27 -6.13
N LYS A 349 15.07 0.33 -5.67
CA LYS A 349 16.23 -0.14 -6.42
C LYS A 349 15.82 -0.73 -7.77
N ILE A 350 14.88 -1.68 -7.78
CA ILE A 350 14.36 -2.28 -9.01
C ILE A 350 13.79 -1.21 -9.95
N HIS A 351 12.98 -0.29 -9.43
CA HIS A 351 12.40 0.80 -10.20
C HIS A 351 13.48 1.69 -10.81
N VAL A 352 14.44 2.13 -10.01
CA VAL A 352 15.57 2.94 -10.47
C VAL A 352 16.35 2.22 -11.56
N ASP A 353 16.76 0.96 -11.34
CA ASP A 353 17.52 0.19 -12.32
C ASP A 353 16.76 0.02 -13.65
N ILE A 354 15.45 -0.19 -13.57
CA ILE A 354 14.59 -0.28 -14.75
C ILE A 354 14.56 1.02 -15.56
N PHE A 355 14.40 2.18 -14.90
CA PHE A 355 14.42 3.45 -15.61
C PHE A 355 15.79 3.72 -16.23
N ARG A 356 16.85 3.27 -15.58
CA ARG A 356 18.23 3.48 -16.03
C ARG A 356 18.59 2.62 -17.22
N LEU A 357 18.04 1.42 -17.33
CA LEU A 357 18.14 0.59 -18.55
C LEU A 357 17.77 1.38 -19.81
N LYS A 358 16.77 2.25 -19.73
CA LYS A 358 16.34 3.08 -20.85
C LYS A 358 17.31 4.21 -21.17
N SER A 359 17.94 4.81 -20.18
CA SER A 359 18.84 5.97 -20.35
C SER A 359 20.31 5.61 -20.53
N ASP A 360 20.71 4.41 -20.10
CA ASP A 360 22.10 3.93 -20.04
C ASP A 360 22.19 2.45 -20.47
N PRO A 361 21.97 2.17 -21.77
CA PRO A 361 21.94 0.81 -22.29
C PRO A 361 23.32 0.12 -22.27
N GLU A 362 24.42 0.86 -22.17
CA GLU A 362 25.77 0.27 -22.11
C GLU A 362 25.99 -0.54 -20.82
N ASN A 363 25.27 -0.22 -19.75
CA ASN A 363 25.34 -0.89 -18.45
C ASN A 363 24.21 -1.89 -18.21
N GLU A 364 23.46 -2.27 -19.26
CA GLU A 364 22.23 -3.07 -19.16
C GLU A 364 22.37 -4.32 -18.29
N LEU A 365 23.40 -5.12 -18.54
CA LEU A 365 23.61 -6.39 -17.84
C LEU A 365 23.92 -6.21 -16.34
N SER A 366 24.46 -5.06 -15.93
CA SER A 366 24.64 -4.74 -14.51
C SER A 366 23.28 -4.51 -13.87
N TYR A 367 22.46 -3.65 -14.46
CA TYR A 367 21.12 -3.35 -13.95
C TYR A 367 20.22 -4.57 -13.90
N VAL A 368 20.29 -5.45 -14.90
CA VAL A 368 19.53 -6.72 -14.87
C VAL A 368 19.97 -7.61 -13.70
N LYS A 369 21.27 -7.70 -13.40
CA LYS A 369 21.76 -8.46 -12.23
C LYS A 369 21.31 -7.84 -10.92
N ASP A 370 21.34 -6.52 -10.83
CA ASP A 370 20.89 -5.78 -9.64
C ASP A 370 19.37 -5.99 -9.44
N ILE A 371 18.57 -5.91 -10.49
CA ILE A 371 17.12 -6.24 -10.45
C ILE A 371 16.91 -7.67 -9.95
N ILE A 372 17.63 -8.66 -10.49
CA ILE A 372 17.52 -10.06 -10.06
C ILE A 372 17.90 -10.21 -8.58
N ALA A 373 18.98 -9.57 -8.12
CA ALA A 373 19.39 -9.62 -6.72
C ALA A 373 18.32 -9.05 -5.78
N ASN A 374 17.71 -7.93 -6.15
CA ASN A 374 16.63 -7.31 -5.37
C ASN A 374 15.31 -8.11 -5.44
N LEU A 375 15.09 -8.92 -6.49
CA LEU A 375 13.98 -9.88 -6.56
C LEU A 375 14.20 -11.11 -5.66
N ASP A 376 15.45 -11.43 -5.38
CA ASP A 376 15.86 -12.65 -4.66
C ASP A 376 15.79 -12.52 -3.14
N ASP A 377 16.05 -11.32 -2.65
CA ASP A 377 15.97 -10.96 -1.23
C ASP A 377 15.04 -9.76 -1.04
N PRO A 378 13.74 -9.88 -1.42
CA PRO A 378 12.84 -8.75 -1.33
C PRO A 378 12.51 -8.46 0.14
N SER A 379 12.26 -7.17 0.45
CA SER A 379 11.83 -6.77 1.80
C SER A 379 10.51 -7.41 2.26
N ASP A 380 9.68 -7.84 1.30
CA ASP A 380 8.39 -8.50 1.51
C ASP A 380 8.11 -9.39 0.29
N SER A 381 7.41 -10.51 0.48
CA SER A 381 7.03 -11.40 -0.61
C SER A 381 6.27 -10.65 -1.73
N LEU A 382 5.32 -9.75 -1.41
CA LEU A 382 4.53 -8.94 -2.35
C LEU A 382 5.37 -8.18 -3.36
N LEU A 383 6.53 -7.69 -2.93
CA LEU A 383 7.46 -6.98 -3.78
C LEU A 383 7.80 -7.79 -5.02
N ARG A 384 8.11 -9.07 -4.85
CA ARG A 384 8.52 -9.92 -5.98
C ARG A 384 7.42 -10.05 -7.02
N THR A 385 6.16 -10.24 -6.61
CA THR A 385 5.01 -10.17 -7.55
C THR A 385 5.00 -8.82 -8.22
N ALA A 386 5.15 -7.77 -7.42
CA ALA A 386 5.00 -6.41 -7.90
C ALA A 386 6.04 -6.06 -8.95
N SER A 387 7.28 -6.40 -8.69
CA SER A 387 8.36 -6.24 -9.64
C SER A 387 8.15 -7.10 -10.88
N TYR A 388 7.68 -8.35 -10.79
CA TYR A 388 7.41 -9.14 -12.00
C TYR A 388 6.32 -8.57 -12.87
N LYS A 389 5.16 -8.21 -12.32
CA LYS A 389 4.10 -7.62 -13.12
C LYS A 389 4.56 -6.28 -13.71
N TYR A 390 5.26 -5.46 -12.93
CA TYR A 390 5.86 -4.21 -13.41
C TYR A 390 6.81 -4.44 -14.60
N LEU A 391 7.71 -5.42 -14.49
CA LEU A 391 8.63 -5.82 -15.55
C LEU A 391 7.91 -6.39 -16.79
N THR A 392 6.91 -7.26 -16.59
CA THR A 392 6.06 -7.83 -17.66
C THR A 392 5.44 -6.71 -18.49
N GLU A 393 4.79 -5.78 -17.81
CA GLU A 393 4.10 -4.69 -18.46
C GLU A 393 5.06 -3.77 -19.20
N LEU A 394 6.23 -3.50 -18.61
CA LEU A 394 7.23 -2.69 -19.31
C LEU A 394 7.66 -3.36 -20.59
N LEU A 395 8.00 -4.65 -20.55
CA LEU A 395 8.38 -5.43 -21.73
C LEU A 395 7.29 -5.48 -22.82
N ILE A 396 6.01 -5.45 -22.43
CA ILE A 396 4.90 -5.42 -23.38
C ILE A 396 4.81 -4.04 -24.06
N ASN A 397 4.95 -2.95 -23.29
CA ASN A 397 4.76 -1.59 -23.80
C ASN A 397 5.99 -1.03 -24.51
N SER A 398 7.19 -1.46 -24.15
CA SER A 398 8.44 -1.07 -24.78
C SER A 398 8.71 -1.76 -26.12
N ASP A 399 7.81 -2.66 -26.55
CA ASP A 399 8.14 -3.83 -27.37
C ASP A 399 9.11 -4.80 -26.66
N LEU A 400 9.19 -6.04 -27.13
CA LEU A 400 10.00 -7.09 -26.50
C LEU A 400 11.52 -6.82 -26.56
N LYS A 401 12.00 -5.60 -26.85
CA LYS A 401 13.43 -5.24 -26.95
C LYS A 401 13.97 -4.42 -25.77
N LEU A 402 13.19 -4.15 -24.72
CA LEU A 402 13.70 -3.42 -23.54
C LEU A 402 14.96 -4.05 -22.94
N PHE A 403 15.04 -5.37 -22.95
CA PHE A 403 16.25 -6.11 -22.59
C PHE A 403 16.88 -6.69 -23.86
N SER A 404 18.21 -6.64 -23.93
CA SER A 404 19.00 -7.46 -24.84
C SER A 404 18.72 -8.95 -24.63
N ASP A 405 19.07 -9.77 -25.62
CA ASP A 405 18.94 -11.22 -25.48
C ASP A 405 19.76 -11.78 -24.31
N ALA A 406 20.92 -11.17 -24.02
CA ALA A 406 21.74 -11.53 -22.87
C ALA A 406 21.05 -11.16 -21.54
N GLY A 407 20.43 -9.98 -21.45
CA GLY A 407 19.64 -9.57 -20.28
C GLY A 407 18.43 -10.49 -20.05
N LYS A 408 17.69 -10.83 -21.12
CA LYS A 408 16.60 -11.82 -21.03
C LYS A 408 17.09 -13.17 -20.56
N GLU A 409 18.26 -13.63 -21.04
CA GLU A 409 18.81 -14.93 -20.65
C GLU A 409 19.19 -14.98 -19.17
N LEU A 410 19.65 -13.87 -18.58
CA LEU A 410 19.86 -13.77 -17.13
C LEU A 410 18.55 -14.00 -16.37
N PHE A 411 17.47 -13.33 -16.77
CA PHE A 411 16.16 -13.57 -16.16
C PHE A 411 15.69 -15.02 -16.39
N ARG A 412 15.79 -15.57 -17.60
CA ARG A 412 15.39 -16.97 -17.87
C ARG A 412 16.16 -17.95 -16.99
N THR A 413 17.48 -17.79 -16.89
CA THR A 413 18.34 -18.60 -16.01
C THR A 413 17.89 -18.50 -14.57
N TYR A 414 17.63 -17.29 -14.10
CA TYR A 414 17.10 -17.03 -12.77
C TYR A 414 15.75 -17.74 -12.52
N LEU A 415 14.78 -17.61 -13.44
CA LEU A 415 13.48 -18.27 -13.32
C LEU A 415 13.60 -19.81 -13.31
N VAL A 416 14.57 -20.37 -14.03
CA VAL A 416 14.85 -21.82 -14.05
C VAL A 416 15.50 -22.28 -12.74
N GLN A 417 16.55 -21.58 -12.27
CA GLN A 417 17.29 -21.93 -11.06
C GLN A 417 16.39 -21.93 -9.83
N LYS A 418 15.54 -20.92 -9.71
CA LYS A 418 14.60 -20.79 -8.60
C LYS A 418 13.40 -21.73 -8.70
N LYS A 419 13.34 -22.57 -9.73
CA LYS A 419 12.22 -23.49 -10.01
C LYS A 419 10.89 -22.77 -9.82
N MET A 420 10.76 -21.57 -10.38
CA MET A 420 9.82 -20.53 -9.93
C MET A 420 8.33 -20.78 -10.19
N ILE A 421 7.91 -22.04 -10.21
CA ILE A 421 6.59 -22.40 -9.73
C ILE A 421 6.86 -22.87 -8.29
N ASP A 422 6.82 -21.93 -7.33
CA ASP A 422 6.74 -22.35 -5.93
C ASP A 422 5.36 -22.98 -5.73
N HIS A 423 5.31 -24.30 -5.88
CA HIS A 423 4.10 -25.10 -5.71
C HIS A 423 3.50 -25.02 -4.29
N THR A 424 4.18 -24.33 -3.36
CA THR A 424 3.71 -24.08 -1.99
C THR A 424 3.23 -22.65 -1.76
N GLN A 425 3.39 -21.75 -2.74
CA GLN A 425 3.03 -20.33 -2.66
C GLN A 425 2.15 -19.90 -3.86
N SER A 426 0.85 -20.15 -3.80
CA SER A 426 -0.14 -19.47 -4.65
C SER A 426 -0.62 -18.22 -3.89
N MET A 427 -0.75 -17.06 -4.48
CA MET A 427 -2.06 -16.42 -4.59
C MET A 427 -1.92 -15.07 -5.26
N LEU A 428 -0.67 -14.62 -5.46
CA LEU A 428 -0.32 -13.32 -6.00
C LEU A 428 0.80 -13.46 -7.04
N TYR A 429 1.74 -14.39 -6.81
CA TYR A 429 2.93 -14.60 -7.65
C TYR A 429 2.64 -15.23 -9.01
N THR A 430 1.73 -16.21 -9.08
CA THR A 430 1.70 -17.15 -10.20
C THR A 430 1.37 -16.49 -11.53
N SER A 431 0.35 -15.64 -11.60
CA SER A 431 -0.04 -15.02 -12.87
C SER A 431 1.01 -14.03 -13.38
N ALA A 432 1.47 -13.13 -12.52
CA ALA A 432 2.50 -12.14 -12.87
C ALA A 432 3.81 -12.81 -13.30
N TYR A 433 4.20 -13.88 -12.60
CA TYR A 433 5.36 -14.69 -12.96
C TYR A 433 5.17 -15.42 -14.29
N VAL A 434 4.02 -16.08 -14.50
CA VAL A 434 3.75 -16.84 -15.73
C VAL A 434 3.74 -15.91 -16.94
N GLU A 435 3.13 -14.74 -16.80
CA GLU A 435 3.13 -13.71 -17.84
C GLU A 435 4.55 -13.17 -18.07
N PHE A 436 5.31 -12.85 -17.02
CA PHE A 436 6.70 -12.42 -17.16
C PHE A 436 7.54 -13.45 -17.92
N LYS A 437 7.43 -14.71 -17.52
CA LYS A 437 8.10 -15.83 -18.19
C LYS A 437 7.66 -15.95 -19.66
N ALA A 438 6.36 -15.81 -19.95
CA ALA A 438 5.84 -15.83 -21.31
C ALA A 438 6.43 -14.69 -22.15
N VAL A 439 6.44 -13.48 -21.61
CA VAL A 439 7.00 -12.30 -22.27
C VAL A 439 8.50 -12.46 -22.55
N LEU A 440 9.28 -13.00 -21.61
CA LEU A 440 10.71 -13.27 -21.82
C LEU A 440 10.99 -14.32 -22.89
N ASN A 441 10.07 -15.27 -23.13
CA ASN A 441 10.23 -16.35 -24.11
C ASN A 441 9.52 -16.08 -25.44
N ALA A 442 8.69 -15.04 -25.49
CA ALA A 442 7.98 -14.64 -26.69
C ALA A 442 8.93 -14.05 -27.73
N LYS A 443 8.68 -14.35 -29.01
CA LYS A 443 9.36 -13.70 -30.14
C LYS A 443 8.56 -12.49 -30.64
N SER A 444 7.26 -12.50 -30.41
CA SER A 444 6.32 -11.43 -30.74
C SER A 444 5.23 -11.31 -29.68
N LEU A 445 4.55 -10.17 -29.62
CA LEU A 445 3.43 -9.95 -28.69
C LEU A 445 2.30 -10.99 -28.88
N ASN A 446 2.12 -11.50 -30.10
CA ASN A 446 1.09 -12.50 -30.42
C ASN A 446 1.39 -13.88 -29.84
N ASP A 447 2.65 -14.17 -29.48
CA ASP A 447 3.03 -15.46 -28.89
C ASP A 447 2.71 -15.54 -27.39
N ILE A 448 2.59 -14.38 -26.72
CA ILE A 448 2.40 -14.28 -25.28
C ILE A 448 1.17 -15.07 -24.82
N PRO A 449 -0.04 -14.92 -25.40
CA PRO A 449 -1.21 -15.67 -24.94
C PRO A 449 -1.04 -17.20 -25.06
N GLY A 450 -0.38 -17.66 -26.12
CA GLY A 450 -0.10 -19.09 -26.34
C GLY A 450 0.89 -19.64 -25.30
N LEU A 451 1.96 -18.91 -25.03
CA LEU A 451 2.97 -19.26 -24.03
C LEU A 451 2.40 -19.21 -22.61
N THR A 452 1.68 -18.15 -22.25
CA THR A 452 0.96 -18.04 -20.97
C THR A 452 0.03 -19.22 -20.79
N THR A 453 -0.79 -19.56 -21.79
CA THR A 453 -1.70 -20.73 -21.72
C THR A 453 -0.93 -22.03 -21.53
N SER A 454 0.19 -22.21 -22.24
CA SER A 454 1.04 -23.41 -22.11
C SER A 454 1.63 -23.53 -20.69
N TYR A 455 2.19 -22.45 -20.16
CA TYR A 455 2.73 -22.42 -18.81
C TYR A 455 1.64 -22.60 -17.75
N MET A 456 0.46 -21.98 -17.93
CA MET A 456 -0.71 -22.20 -17.08
C MET A 456 -1.16 -23.66 -17.06
N LYS A 457 -1.11 -24.36 -18.20
CA LYS A 457 -1.42 -25.80 -18.29
C LYS A 457 -0.37 -26.68 -17.62
N SER A 458 0.85 -26.19 -17.45
CA SER A 458 1.92 -26.92 -16.75
C SER A 458 1.81 -26.83 -15.22
N LEU A 459 0.96 -25.94 -14.71
CA LEU A 459 0.60 -25.88 -13.29
C LEU A 459 -0.31 -27.05 -12.92
N ASP A 460 -0.27 -27.48 -11.66
CA ASP A 460 -1.23 -28.43 -11.11
C ASP A 460 -2.67 -27.87 -11.14
N GLU A 461 -3.65 -28.78 -11.07
CA GLU A 461 -5.08 -28.49 -11.23
C GLU A 461 -5.56 -27.40 -10.26
N ASP A 462 -5.16 -27.50 -9.00
CA ASP A 462 -5.55 -26.57 -7.93
C ASP A 462 -4.97 -25.19 -8.21
N THR A 463 -3.66 -25.08 -8.45
CA THR A 463 -2.99 -23.81 -8.78
C THR A 463 -3.56 -23.17 -10.04
N ARG A 464 -3.92 -23.96 -11.06
CA ARG A 464 -4.51 -23.46 -12.31
C ARG A 464 -5.91 -22.87 -12.11
N GLN A 465 -6.73 -23.46 -11.24
CA GLN A 465 -8.08 -22.94 -10.94
C GLN A 465 -8.06 -21.60 -10.20
N VAL A 466 -6.94 -21.24 -9.57
CA VAL A 466 -6.80 -20.01 -8.76
C VAL A 466 -5.97 -18.92 -9.40
N THR A 467 -5.23 -19.29 -10.45
CA THR A 467 -4.49 -18.37 -11.29
C THR A 467 -5.30 -17.73 -12.46
N PRO A 468 -6.60 -18.02 -12.75
CA PRO A 468 -7.23 -17.56 -14.00
C PRO A 468 -7.59 -16.07 -14.02
N TYR A 469 -7.30 -15.32 -12.95
CA TYR A 469 -7.71 -13.91 -12.80
C TYR A 469 -6.59 -12.95 -12.40
N GLY A 470 -5.33 -13.32 -12.61
CA GLY A 470 -4.29 -12.30 -12.70
C GLY A 470 -4.42 -11.52 -14.00
N PHE A 471 -4.68 -10.22 -13.90
CA PHE A 471 -4.32 -9.22 -14.92
C PHE A 471 -4.83 -9.39 -16.37
N SER A 472 -5.92 -10.13 -16.60
CA SER A 472 -6.58 -10.19 -17.93
C SER A 472 -7.06 -8.85 -18.52
N ASP A 473 -6.85 -7.71 -17.84
CA ASP A 473 -7.10 -6.37 -18.41
C ASP A 473 -6.14 -6.04 -19.56
N PHE A 474 -4.89 -6.53 -19.54
CA PHE A 474 -3.92 -6.22 -20.60
C PHE A 474 -4.24 -6.87 -21.94
N THR A 475 -4.84 -8.07 -21.90
CA THR A 475 -5.33 -8.72 -23.11
C THR A 475 -6.78 -8.35 -23.42
N LYS A 476 -7.66 -8.05 -22.46
CA LYS A 476 -9.06 -7.71 -22.76
C LYS A 476 -9.20 -6.45 -23.61
N ASN A 477 -8.36 -5.44 -23.40
CA ASN A 477 -8.41 -4.21 -24.21
C ASN A 477 -7.78 -4.35 -25.60
N LYS A 478 -7.03 -5.43 -25.88
CA LYS A 478 -6.50 -5.76 -27.22
C LYS A 478 -7.13 -6.99 -27.87
N LEU A 479 -7.90 -7.79 -27.13
CA LEU A 479 -8.67 -8.97 -27.61
C LEU A 479 -10.09 -8.62 -28.06
N ASN A 480 -10.35 -7.37 -28.45
CA ASN A 480 -11.42 -7.07 -29.41
C ASN A 480 -11.04 -7.53 -30.84
N PHE A 481 -10.43 -8.71 -30.95
CA PHE A 481 -10.29 -9.42 -32.21
C PHE A 481 -11.38 -10.47 -32.30
N MET A 482 -12.42 -10.09 -33.03
CA MET A 482 -13.36 -10.96 -33.72
C MET A 482 -14.11 -12.02 -32.90
N SER A 483 -15.31 -11.67 -32.47
CA SER A 483 -16.44 -12.62 -32.47
C SER A 483 -17.67 -11.97 -33.12
N LYS A 484 -17.61 -11.86 -34.46
CA LYS A 484 -18.78 -12.16 -35.30
C LYS A 484 -18.45 -13.45 -36.04
N LEU A 485 -18.88 -14.56 -35.47
CA LEU A 485 -19.48 -15.71 -36.13
C LEU A 485 -20.18 -16.55 -35.07
#